data_AF-A0A2E3K8F1-F1
#
_entry.id   AF-A0A2E3K8F1-F1
#
_cell.length_a   1.000
_cell.length_b   1.000
_cell.length_c   1.000
_cell.angle_alpha   90.00
_cell.angle_beta   90.00
_cell.angle_gamma   90.00
#
_symmetry.space_group_name_H-M   'P 1'
#
loop_
_entity.id
_entity.type
_entity.pdbx_description
1 polymer ?
#
loop_
_entity_poly.entity_id
_entity_poly.type
_entity_poly.pdbx_seq_one_letter_code
_entity_poly.pdbx_strand_id
1 'polypeptide(L)'
;MSKFYNPDLGQNAENPFARDANNKLVRRTFWLDMSDNSLVLAMTKGIGSPLNNDEKRAHLSDLGRSHLIEQVCPVEILPPEKT
;
A
#
# COMPACT_ATOMS: atom_id res chain seq x y z
N MET A 1 16.10 2.96 -5.82
CA MET A 1 15.41 1.90 -5.04
C MET A 1 13.93 2.00 -5.33
N SER A 2 13.29 0.91 -5.75
CA SER A 2 11.88 0.88 -6.11
C SER A 2 11.04 1.38 -4.93
N LYS A 3 10.26 2.45 -5.10
CA LYS A 3 9.41 3.01 -4.03
C LYS A 3 8.20 2.11 -3.70
N PHE A 4 8.00 1.06 -4.48
CA PHE A 4 6.83 0.18 -4.40
C PHE A 4 7.18 -1.11 -3.67
N TYR A 5 6.22 -1.63 -2.92
CA TYR A 5 6.26 -2.96 -2.35
C TYR A 5 6.42 -4.02 -3.44
N ASN A 6 7.33 -4.98 -3.23
CA ASN A 6 7.59 -6.09 -4.15
C ASN A 6 7.18 -7.42 -3.48
N PRO A 7 6.00 -7.97 -3.81
CA PRO A 7 5.55 -9.22 -3.22
C PRO A 7 6.33 -10.43 -3.78
N ASP A 8 6.52 -11.46 -2.95
CA ASP A 8 6.98 -12.78 -3.42
C ASP A 8 5.83 -13.50 -4.15
N LEU A 9 5.86 -13.44 -5.49
CA LEU A 9 4.87 -14.08 -6.35
C LEU A 9 5.03 -15.60 -6.42
N GLY A 10 6.15 -16.16 -5.96
CA GLY A 10 6.33 -17.61 -5.84
C GLY A 10 5.52 -18.19 -4.68
N GLN A 11 5.31 -17.39 -3.62
CA GLN A 11 4.49 -17.76 -2.46
C GLN A 11 3.03 -17.29 -2.60
N ASN A 12 2.81 -16.15 -3.27
CA ASN A 12 1.46 -15.60 -3.47
C ASN A 12 1.32 -15.00 -4.88
N ALA A 13 1.03 -15.85 -5.86
CA ALA A 13 0.83 -15.46 -7.26
C ALA A 13 -0.32 -14.46 -7.47
N GLU A 14 -1.33 -14.50 -6.58
CA GLU A 14 -2.51 -13.64 -6.63
C GLU A 14 -2.35 -12.34 -5.82
N ASN A 15 -1.12 -11.99 -5.43
CA ASN A 15 -0.89 -10.78 -4.66
C ASN A 15 -1.40 -9.52 -5.41
N PRO A 16 -2.30 -8.71 -4.82
CA PRO A 16 -2.84 -7.52 -5.48
C PRO A 16 -1.82 -6.40 -5.74
N PHE A 17 -0.67 -6.44 -5.04
CA PHE A 17 0.45 -5.51 -5.25
C PHE A 17 1.39 -5.96 -6.38
N ALA A 18 1.13 -7.09 -7.05
CA ALA A 18 1.95 -7.57 -8.15
C ALA A 18 2.08 -6.51 -9.25
N ARG A 19 3.33 -6.27 -9.67
CA ARG A 19 3.68 -5.33 -10.74
C ARG A 19 4.36 -6.07 -11.89
N ASP A 20 4.17 -5.56 -13.10
CA ASP A 20 4.86 -6.05 -14.30
C ASP A 20 6.31 -5.53 -14.37
N ALA A 21 7.02 -5.90 -15.44
CA ALA A 21 8.40 -5.47 -15.69
C ALA A 21 8.58 -3.93 -15.79
N ASN A 22 7.50 -3.18 -16.04
CA ASN A 22 7.48 -1.73 -16.13
C ASN A 22 7.04 -1.06 -14.81
N ASN A 23 6.99 -1.81 -13.69
CA ASN A 23 6.45 -1.37 -12.42
C ASN A 23 4.96 -0.96 -12.46
N LYS A 24 4.16 -1.47 -13.40
CA LYS A 24 2.71 -1.20 -13.43
C LYS A 24 1.96 -2.27 -12.68
N LEU A 25 0.96 -1.87 -11.87
CA LEU A 25 0.06 -2.82 -11.21
C LEU A 25 -0.62 -3.72 -12.24
N VAL A 26 -0.42 -5.04 -12.11
CA VAL A 26 -1.07 -6.04 -12.96
C VAL A 26 -2.57 -6.08 -12.67
N ARG A 27 -2.93 -6.04 -11.37
CA ARG A 27 -4.31 -6.08 -10.89
C ARG A 27 -4.81 -4.69 -10.50
N ARG A 28 -4.60 -3.69 -11.37
CA ARG A 28 -4.96 -2.30 -11.05
C ARG A 28 -6.46 -2.09 -10.84
N THR A 29 -7.31 -2.79 -11.59
CA THR A 29 -8.78 -2.69 -11.48
C THR A 29 -9.29 -3.04 -10.10
N PHE A 30 -8.73 -4.08 -9.46
CA PHE A 30 -9.03 -4.46 -8.08
C PHE A 30 -8.99 -3.27 -7.11
N TRP A 31 -8.00 -2.39 -7.27
CA TRP A 31 -7.84 -1.20 -6.44
C TRP A 31 -8.76 -0.05 -6.85
N LEU A 32 -8.96 0.15 -8.15
CA LEU A 32 -9.80 1.23 -8.68
C LEU A 32 -11.29 1.00 -8.39
N ASP A 33 -11.72 -0.25 -8.31
CA ASP A 33 -13.10 -0.63 -7.99
C ASP A 33 -13.42 -0.43 -6.50
N MET A 34 -12.41 -0.32 -5.63
CA MET A 34 -12.62 -0.03 -4.21
C MET A 34 -13.05 1.42 -4.00
N SER A 35 -14.01 1.63 -3.09
CA SER A 35 -14.26 2.96 -2.52
C SER A 35 -13.06 3.43 -1.68
N ASP A 36 -12.97 4.73 -1.41
CA ASP A 36 -11.93 5.29 -0.53
C ASP A 36 -11.93 4.64 0.86
N ASN A 37 -13.10 4.44 1.46
CA ASN A 37 -13.22 3.79 2.77
C ASN A 37 -12.72 2.33 2.74
N SER A 38 -13.08 1.59 1.68
CA SER A 38 -12.62 0.21 1.49
C SER A 38 -11.11 0.15 1.29
N LEU A 39 -10.55 1.09 0.53
CA LEU A 39 -9.11 1.18 0.29
C LEU A 39 -8.35 1.52 1.58
N VAL A 40 -8.83 2.49 2.37
CA VAL A 40 -8.24 2.82 3.67
C VAL A 40 -8.23 1.60 4.58
N LEU A 41 -9.34 0.86 4.66
CA LEU A 41 -9.41 -0.36 5.48
C LEU A 41 -8.44 -1.44 4.98
N ALA A 42 -8.37 -1.67 3.67
CA ALA A 42 -7.47 -2.64 3.07
C ALA A 42 -5.99 -2.29 3.35
N MET A 43 -5.64 -1.00 3.34
CA MET A 43 -4.27 -0.53 3.54
C MET A 43 -3.85 -0.45 5.02
N THR A 44 -4.81 -0.29 5.94
CA THR A 44 -4.52 -0.13 7.38
C THR A 44 -4.70 -1.43 8.16
N LYS A 45 -5.71 -2.24 7.84
CA LYS A 45 -6.09 -3.45 8.58
C LYS A 45 -6.11 -4.72 7.72
N GLY A 46 -5.97 -4.58 6.40
CA GLY A 46 -6.01 -5.69 5.46
C GLY A 46 -4.64 -5.99 4.85
N ILE A 47 -4.65 -6.29 3.55
CA ILE A 47 -3.47 -6.70 2.77
C ILE A 47 -2.33 -5.67 2.75
N GLY A 48 -2.61 -4.38 2.99
CA GLY A 48 -1.60 -3.34 3.08
C GLY A 48 -1.02 -3.14 4.49
N SER A 49 -1.55 -3.81 5.52
CA SER A 49 -1.03 -3.71 6.90
C SER A 49 0.48 -3.95 7.03
N PRO A 50 1.11 -4.94 6.33
CA PRO A 50 2.55 -5.17 6.47
C PRO A 50 3.44 -4.19 5.71
N LEU A 51 2.86 -3.32 4.86
CA LEU A 51 3.64 -2.33 4.10
C LEU A 51 4.08 -1.18 5.00
N ASN A 52 5.28 -0.68 4.74
CA ASN A 52 5.76 0.53 5.40
C ASN A 52 5.06 1.78 4.82
N ASN A 53 5.20 2.92 5.50
CA ASN A 53 4.53 4.15 5.10
C ASN A 53 4.95 4.65 3.70
N ASP A 54 6.19 4.45 3.28
CA ASP A 54 6.66 4.89 1.97
C ASP A 54 6.08 4.05 0.83
N GLU A 55 5.98 2.73 1.03
CA GLU A 55 5.31 1.82 0.10
C GLU A 55 3.82 2.15 -0.04
N LYS A 56 3.15 2.43 1.08
CA LYS A 56 1.75 2.86 1.11
C LYS A 56 1.56 4.18 0.35
N ARG A 57 2.40 5.18 0.60
CA ARG A 57 2.37 6.48 -0.10
C ARG A 57 2.58 6.34 -1.59
N ALA A 58 3.56 5.54 -1.99
CA ALA A 58 3.84 5.30 -3.40
C ALA A 58 2.66 4.61 -4.09
N HIS A 59 2.07 3.60 -3.44
CA HIS A 59 0.90 2.90 -3.97
C HIS A 59 -0.33 3.81 -4.13
N LEU A 60 -0.68 4.59 -3.10
CA LEU A 60 -1.81 5.52 -3.18
C LEU A 60 -1.62 6.61 -4.23
N SER A 61 -0.39 7.11 -4.38
CA SER A 61 -0.06 8.09 -5.41
C SER A 61 -0.14 7.51 -6.82
N ASP A 62 0.32 6.27 -7.01
CA ASP A 62 0.18 5.54 -8.28
C ASP A 62 -1.29 5.31 -8.64
N LEU A 63 -2.17 5.10 -7.66
CA LEU A 63 -3.62 5.00 -7.87
C LEU A 63 -4.32 6.35 -8.13
N GLY A 64 -3.61 7.48 -7.99
CA GLY A 64 -4.20 8.82 -8.08
C GLY A 64 -5.05 9.18 -6.86
N ARG A 65 -4.83 8.52 -5.72
CA ARG A 65 -5.58 8.69 -4.46
C ARG A 65 -4.70 9.20 -3.33
N SER A 66 -3.81 10.13 -3.66
CA SER A 66 -2.87 10.72 -2.69
C SER A 66 -3.56 11.42 -1.51
N HIS A 67 -4.83 11.85 -1.68
CA HIS A 67 -5.63 12.45 -0.60
C HIS A 67 -5.91 11.49 0.56
N LEU A 68 -5.73 10.18 0.38
CA LEU A 68 -5.89 9.18 1.43
C LEU A 68 -4.61 8.92 2.25
N ILE A 69 -3.48 9.51 1.86
CA ILE A 69 -2.17 9.23 2.49
C ILE A 69 -2.21 9.52 3.99
N GLU A 70 -2.80 10.64 4.41
CA GLU A 70 -2.86 11.01 5.84
C GLU A 70 -3.69 10.02 6.67
N GLN A 71 -4.69 9.37 6.05
CA GLN A 71 -5.52 8.38 6.74
C GLN A 71 -4.87 6.99 6.79
N VAL A 72 -4.05 6.65 5.79
CA VAL A 72 -3.44 5.32 5.64
C VAL A 72 -2.07 5.22 6.31
N CYS A 73 -1.32 6.32 6.34
CA CYS A 73 0.02 6.38 6.90
C CYS A 73 -0.04 7.07 8.26
N PRO A 74 -0.19 6.31 9.37
CA PRO A 74 -0.16 6.90 10.70
C PRO A 74 1.18 7.60 10.93
N VAL A 75 1.14 8.71 11.67
CA VAL A 75 2.35 9.35 12.19
C VAL A 75 3.04 8.33 13.10
N GLU A 76 4.29 8.00 12.80
CA GLU A 76 5.13 7.22 13.72
C GLU A 76 5.34 8.06 14.98
N ILE A 77 4.53 7.79 16.00
CA ILE A 77 4.77 8.33 17.33
C ILE A 77 5.85 7.43 17.93
N LEU A 78 7.07 7.96 18.05
CA LEU A 78 8.10 7.29 18.84
C LEU A 78 7.57 7.11 20.26
N PRO A 79 7.57 5.89 20.81
CA PRO A 79 7.20 5.70 22.21
C PRO A 79 8.14 6.54 23.08
N PRO A 80 7.64 7.19 24.14
CA PRO A 80 8.49 7.97 25.03
C PRO A 80 9.61 7.08 25.57
N GLU A 81 10.84 7.60 25.56
CA GLU A 81 11.98 6.89 26.13
C GLU A 81 11.66 6.54 27.59
N LYS A 82 11.76 5.25 27.93
CA LYS A 82 11.67 4.82 29.32
C LYS A 82 12.92 5.31 30.05
N THR A 83 12.80 6.43 30.74
CA THR A 83 13.71 6.83 31.84
C THR A 83 13.67 5.83 32.96
#